data_AF-A0A816FX35-F1
#
_entry.id   AF-A0A816FX35-F1
#
_cell.length_a   1.000
_cell.length_b   1.000
_cell.length_c   1.000
_cell.angle_alpha   90.00
_cell.angle_beta   90.00
_cell.angle_gamma   90.00
#
_symmetry.space_group_name_H-M   'P 1'
#
loop_
_entity.id
_entity.type
_entity.pdbx_description
1 polymer ?
#
loop_
_entity_poly.entity_id
_entity_poly.type
_entity_poly.pdbx_seq_one_letter_code
_entity_poly.pdbx_strand_id
1 'polypeptide(L)'
;VVNVSEVWFITNGIDIGMPKVIGSTFRDEILLRRADDTWAKQMDREPKEHKKLVLIGIVCDDDIKDSIHFHSVEDKLKMEIKVPQNEHAKLSLNSDHTHFIIIRKSPIGSSSTNISETKPTTIDTDNKLLEKITDSTENVTNKFRNRFEAFLHQEALQQQDITPIKLPSLTTHCQPLLINKSNLLSEDGFPMVCTLVHGTPETIELVYRKIQQEIPIVVFKGTGLAADLIAFAYEEINTKNKKIFEDDYLKVELTRCLVDEYPELKDNNLKRNEIRNYVMSIVKEADKEGRKFLSFVDVNNTIPSLNDFHKFILSALLQGQKTVTDDKVNVESKENISLKQSDKLKRIA
;
A
#
# COMPACT_ATOMS: atom_id res chain seq x y z
N VAL A 1 -3.39 2.74 15.97
CA VAL A 1 -3.78 1.61 15.10
C VAL A 1 -3.08 0.32 15.53
N VAL A 2 -1.75 0.23 15.44
CA VAL A 2 -0.98 -0.98 15.81
C VAL A 2 -1.16 -1.48 17.26
N ASN A 3 -1.55 -0.60 18.19
CA ASN A 3 -1.77 -0.95 19.59
C ASN A 3 -3.18 -1.53 19.85
N VAL A 4 -4.13 -1.29 18.94
CA VAL A 4 -5.54 -1.67 19.11
C VAL A 4 -5.93 -2.84 18.20
N SER A 5 -5.26 -3.03 17.07
CA SER A 5 -5.58 -4.08 16.08
C SER A 5 -4.32 -4.84 15.65
N GLU A 6 -4.49 -6.11 15.25
CA GLU A 6 -3.43 -6.87 14.59
C GLU A 6 -3.41 -6.48 13.11
N VAL A 7 -2.40 -5.73 12.71
CA VAL A 7 -2.30 -5.16 11.37
C VAL A 7 -0.89 -5.32 10.84
N TRP A 8 -0.77 -5.51 9.53
CA TRP A 8 0.52 -5.56 8.84
C TRP A 8 0.70 -4.27 8.04
N PHE A 9 1.85 -3.62 8.23
CA PHE A 9 2.22 -2.46 7.44
C PHE A 9 3.13 -2.89 6.29
N ILE A 10 2.78 -2.49 5.06
CA ILE A 10 3.56 -2.82 3.86
C ILE A 10 4.09 -1.53 3.24
N THR A 11 5.41 -1.46 3.07
CA THR A 11 6.14 -0.33 2.47
C THR A 11 7.19 -0.87 1.49
N ASN A 12 7.96 0.01 0.84
CA ASN A 12 9.07 -0.42 -0.03
C ASN A 12 10.38 -0.73 0.72
N GLY A 13 10.43 -0.58 2.05
CA GLY A 13 11.54 -1.10 2.89
C GLY A 13 12.88 -0.36 2.82
N ILE A 14 13.01 0.69 2.01
CA ILE A 14 14.23 1.49 1.89
C ILE A 14 14.37 2.51 3.02
N ASP A 15 15.59 2.79 3.47
CA ASP A 15 15.87 3.72 4.60
C ASP A 15 15.88 5.21 4.17
N ILE A 16 14.85 5.60 3.43
CA ILE A 16 14.62 6.99 3.00
C ILE A 16 13.11 7.26 2.93
N GLY A 17 12.72 8.54 2.96
CA GLY A 17 11.33 8.95 2.79
C GLY A 17 10.38 8.39 3.86
N MET A 18 9.15 8.06 3.46
CA MET A 18 8.11 7.56 4.37
C MET A 18 8.46 6.25 5.08
N PRO A 19 9.05 5.23 4.44
CA PRO A 19 9.44 4.00 5.14
C PRO A 19 10.44 4.25 6.26
N LYS A 20 11.35 5.21 6.14
CA LYS A 20 12.25 5.62 7.23
C LYS A 20 11.49 6.19 8.43
N VAL A 21 10.54 7.10 8.16
CA VAL A 21 9.69 7.71 9.19
C VAL A 21 8.84 6.64 9.89
N ILE A 22 8.21 5.76 9.11
CA ILE A 22 7.41 4.64 9.62
C ILE A 22 8.29 3.69 10.46
N GLY A 23 9.45 3.29 9.93
CA GLY A 23 10.39 2.42 10.64
C GLY A 23 10.85 3.01 11.97
N SER A 24 11.24 4.29 11.98
CA SER A 24 11.65 4.97 13.21
C SER A 24 10.52 5.00 14.25
N THR A 25 9.28 5.24 13.80
CA THR A 25 8.09 5.21 14.67
C THR A 25 7.86 3.79 15.25
N PHE A 26 8.06 2.74 14.44
CA PHE A 26 7.97 1.36 14.90
C PHE A 26 9.07 1.02 15.92
N ARG A 27 10.30 1.49 15.70
CA ARG A 27 11.40 1.32 16.65
C ARG A 27 11.06 1.96 17.99
N ASP A 28 10.57 3.19 17.98
CA ASP A 28 10.23 3.92 19.21
C ASP A 28 9.13 3.20 20.00
N GLU A 29 8.08 2.71 19.31
CA GLU A 29 7.03 1.89 19.94
C GLU A 29 7.58 0.56 20.49
N ILE A 30 8.48 -0.12 19.77
CA ILE A 30 9.14 -1.35 20.27
C ILE A 30 9.96 -1.06 21.53
N LEU A 31 10.69 0.06 21.57
CA LEU A 31 11.48 0.45 22.73
C LEU A 31 10.57 0.78 23.93
N LEU A 32 9.45 1.47 23.71
CA LEU A 32 8.47 1.76 24.75
C LEU A 32 7.90 0.48 25.36
N ARG A 33 7.50 -0.50 24.53
CA ARG A 33 6.98 -1.79 25.01
C ARG A 33 8.00 -2.59 25.82
N ARG A 34 9.26 -2.59 25.37
CA ARG A 34 10.37 -3.22 26.12
C ARG A 34 10.63 -2.55 27.46
N ALA A 35 10.50 -1.22 27.51
CA ALA A 35 10.60 -0.49 28.77
C ALA A 35 9.45 -0.91 29.70
N ASP A 36 8.21 -0.90 29.23
CA ASP A 36 7.03 -1.33 30.00
C ASP A 36 7.21 -2.76 30.56
N ASP A 37 7.67 -3.71 29.75
CA ASP A 37 7.97 -5.08 30.19
C ASP A 37 9.05 -5.14 31.28
N THR A 38 10.08 -4.30 31.16
CA THR A 38 11.18 -4.23 32.14
C THR A 38 10.69 -3.63 33.47
N TRP A 39 9.89 -2.57 33.40
CA TRP A 39 9.27 -1.93 34.55
C TRP A 39 8.28 -2.86 35.26
N ALA A 40 7.47 -3.62 34.52
CA ALA A 40 6.55 -4.60 35.09
C ALA A 40 7.30 -5.68 35.88
N LYS A 41 8.38 -6.23 35.30
CA LYS A 41 9.27 -7.19 35.98
C LYS A 41 9.90 -6.64 37.24
N GLN A 42 10.34 -5.38 37.22
CA GLN A 42 10.96 -4.73 38.40
C GLN A 42 9.95 -4.50 39.53
N MET A 43 8.68 -4.27 39.19
CA MET A 43 7.59 -4.00 40.15
C MET A 43 6.81 -5.26 40.57
N ASP A 44 7.25 -6.45 40.16
CA ASP A 44 6.54 -7.72 40.34
C ASP A 44 5.08 -7.67 39.86
N ARG A 45 4.88 -7.00 38.71
CA ARG A 45 3.59 -6.89 38.03
C ARG A 45 3.61 -7.75 36.78
N GLU A 46 2.45 -8.29 36.41
CA GLU A 46 2.31 -8.97 35.13
C GLU A 46 2.55 -7.98 33.98
N PRO A 47 3.41 -8.34 33.00
CA PRO A 47 3.65 -7.51 31.83
C PRO A 47 2.37 -7.38 31.02
N LYS A 48 2.19 -6.22 30.39
CA LYS A 48 1.05 -6.00 29.50
C LYS A 48 1.22 -6.87 28.26
N GLU A 49 0.15 -7.55 27.85
CA GLU A 49 0.16 -8.29 26.59
C GLU A 49 0.17 -7.30 25.41
N HIS A 50 1.27 -7.28 24.67
CA HIS A 50 1.46 -6.43 23.51
C HIS A 50 1.27 -7.23 22.22
N LYS A 51 0.40 -6.76 21.32
CA LYS A 51 0.18 -7.37 19.99
C LYS A 51 1.45 -7.36 19.14
N LYS A 52 1.73 -8.39 18.36
CA LYS A 52 2.93 -8.45 17.51
C LYS A 52 2.92 -7.32 16.46
N LEU A 53 4.00 -6.54 16.41
CA LEU A 53 4.21 -5.53 15.37
C LEU A 53 4.79 -6.19 14.11
N VAL A 54 4.17 -5.95 12.95
CA VAL A 54 4.62 -6.47 11.66
C VAL A 54 4.72 -5.32 10.66
N LEU A 55 5.95 -5.02 10.27
CA LEU A 55 6.32 -4.06 9.24
C LEU A 55 7.13 -4.79 8.15
N ILE A 56 6.57 -4.83 6.94
CA ILE A 56 7.08 -5.58 5.78
C ILE A 56 7.61 -4.57 4.75
N GLY A 57 8.85 -4.78 4.31
CA GLY A 57 9.47 -4.04 3.21
C GLY A 57 9.50 -4.89 1.94
N ILE A 58 8.95 -4.38 0.83
CA ILE A 58 9.02 -5.04 -0.48
C ILE A 58 9.95 -4.22 -1.38
N VAL A 59 11.08 -4.82 -1.78
CA VAL A 59 12.19 -4.08 -2.41
C VAL A 59 12.77 -4.88 -3.58
N CYS A 60 13.25 -4.19 -4.62
CA CYS A 60 13.97 -4.84 -5.72
C CYS A 60 15.43 -5.07 -5.31
N ASP A 61 15.98 -6.23 -5.66
CA ASP A 61 17.38 -6.58 -5.42
C ASP A 61 18.35 -5.56 -6.06
N ASP A 62 17.99 -5.02 -7.22
CA ASP A 62 18.77 -4.01 -7.94
C ASP A 62 18.93 -2.68 -7.16
N ASP A 63 17.94 -2.34 -6.32
CA ASP A 63 17.88 -1.06 -5.62
C ASP A 63 18.72 -1.06 -4.32
N ILE A 64 19.19 -2.25 -3.88
CA ILE A 64 19.86 -2.44 -2.59
C ILE A 64 21.38 -2.45 -2.76
N LYS A 65 22.07 -1.63 -1.95
CA LYS A 65 23.54 -1.48 -1.96
C LYS A 65 24.28 -2.80 -1.76
N ASP A 66 23.79 -3.58 -0.81
CA ASP A 66 24.41 -4.81 -0.32
C ASP A 66 23.74 -6.06 -0.91
N SER A 67 23.11 -5.95 -2.08
CA SER A 67 22.34 -7.04 -2.71
C SER A 67 23.12 -8.35 -2.85
N ILE A 68 24.42 -8.22 -3.14
CA ILE A 68 25.37 -9.33 -3.32
C ILE A 68 25.39 -10.26 -2.10
N HIS A 69 25.17 -9.71 -0.91
CA HIS A 69 25.22 -10.47 0.33
C HIS A 69 24.03 -11.43 0.50
N PHE A 70 22.89 -11.17 -0.15
CA PHE A 70 21.73 -12.08 -0.17
C PHE A 70 21.95 -13.33 -1.05
N HIS A 71 23.05 -13.38 -1.80
CA HIS A 71 23.42 -14.56 -2.59
C HIS A 71 24.36 -15.51 -1.85
N SER A 72 24.84 -15.12 -0.66
CA SER A 72 25.66 -16.02 0.16
C SER A 72 24.83 -17.15 0.75
N VAL A 73 25.46 -18.31 0.95
CA VAL A 73 24.85 -19.51 1.58
C VAL A 73 24.77 -19.35 3.11
N GLU A 74 25.11 -18.17 3.64
CA GLU A 74 25.14 -17.95 5.08
C GLU A 74 23.75 -17.64 5.63
N ASP A 75 23.32 -18.41 6.65
CA ASP A 75 22.04 -18.22 7.33
C ASP A 75 21.94 -16.89 8.12
N LYS A 76 23.08 -16.22 8.36
CA LYS A 76 23.16 -15.00 9.16
C LYS A 76 23.96 -13.94 8.44
N LEU A 77 23.24 -12.95 7.90
CA LEU A 77 23.86 -11.79 7.30
C LEU A 77 23.89 -10.60 8.28
N LYS A 78 25.06 -9.97 8.43
CA LYS A 78 25.19 -8.65 9.06
C LYS A 78 25.39 -7.62 7.96
N MET A 79 24.46 -6.68 7.86
CA MET A 79 24.57 -5.55 6.93
C MET A 79 24.99 -4.30 7.70
N GLU A 80 25.87 -3.50 7.12
CA GLU A 80 26.31 -2.23 7.69
C GLU A 80 25.56 -1.09 7.01
N ILE A 81 24.63 -0.46 7.73
CA ILE A 81 23.86 0.67 7.19
C ILE A 81 24.78 1.89 7.16
N LYS A 82 25.20 2.28 5.95
CA LYS A 82 25.93 3.53 5.71
C LYS A 82 25.00 4.52 5.04
N VAL A 83 24.97 5.74 5.57
CA VAL A 83 24.28 6.86 4.92
C VAL A 83 24.91 7.06 3.52
N PRO A 84 24.12 7.01 2.44
CA PRO A 84 24.65 7.25 1.11
C PRO A 84 25.20 8.68 1.01
N GLN A 85 26.45 8.82 0.56
CA GLN A 85 27.08 10.13 0.36
C GLN A 85 26.79 10.74 -1.01
N ASN A 86 26.24 9.95 -1.96
CA ASN A 86 25.95 10.37 -3.32
C ASN A 86 24.50 10.03 -3.70
N GLU A 87 23.84 10.91 -4.46
CA GLU A 87 22.44 10.74 -4.93
C GLU A 87 22.25 9.54 -5.87
N HIS A 88 23.32 9.09 -6.53
CA HIS A 88 23.29 7.92 -7.44
C HIS A 88 23.66 6.59 -6.75
N ALA A 89 23.82 6.59 -5.43
CA ALA A 89 24.17 5.38 -4.69
C ALA A 89 22.92 4.51 -4.49
N LYS A 90 23.10 3.20 -4.69
CA LYS A 90 22.15 2.18 -4.25
C LYS A 90 21.71 2.44 -2.80
N LEU A 91 20.45 2.12 -2.50
CA LEU A 91 19.80 2.46 -1.25
C LEU A 91 20.07 1.41 -0.17
N SER A 92 20.05 1.84 1.09
CA SER A 92 20.10 0.93 2.24
C SER A 92 18.70 0.46 2.62
N LEU A 93 18.61 -0.78 3.10
CA LEU A 93 17.40 -1.29 3.74
C LEU A 93 17.21 -0.66 5.11
N ASN A 94 15.97 -0.44 5.50
CA ASN A 94 15.64 0.09 6.81
C ASN A 94 15.70 -1.02 7.89
N SER A 95 16.63 -0.93 8.84
CA SER A 95 16.76 -1.93 9.90
C SER A 95 15.57 -2.04 10.84
N ASP A 96 14.67 -1.05 10.85
CA ASP A 96 13.50 -1.04 11.71
C ASP A 96 12.34 -1.90 11.15
N HIS A 97 12.45 -2.39 9.91
CA HIS A 97 11.49 -3.33 9.34
C HIS A 97 11.67 -4.73 9.93
N THR A 98 10.54 -5.40 10.18
CA THR A 98 10.53 -6.75 10.78
C THR A 98 10.74 -7.86 9.76
N HIS A 99 10.30 -7.64 8.52
CA HIS A 99 10.35 -8.62 7.44
C HIS A 99 10.66 -7.92 6.11
N PHE A 100 11.34 -8.63 5.21
CA PHE A 100 11.64 -8.17 3.86
C PHE A 100 11.22 -9.20 2.82
N ILE A 101 10.66 -8.72 1.71
CA ILE A 101 10.46 -9.49 0.49
C ILE A 101 11.35 -8.85 -0.58
N ILE A 102 12.42 -9.55 -0.94
CA ILE A 102 13.38 -9.09 -1.94
C ILE A 102 13.01 -9.69 -3.30
N ILE A 103 12.74 -8.83 -4.26
CA ILE A 103 12.33 -9.22 -5.61
C ILE A 103 13.56 -9.23 -6.50
N ARG A 104 13.89 -10.41 -7.02
CA ARG A 104 14.97 -10.57 -8.00
C ARG A 104 14.40 -10.48 -9.39
N LYS A 105 14.99 -9.63 -10.23
CA LYS A 105 14.76 -9.70 -11.67
C LYS A 105 15.52 -10.90 -12.22
N SER A 106 14.84 -11.75 -13.00
CA SER A 106 15.55 -12.73 -13.80
C SER A 106 16.45 -11.98 -14.79
N PRO A 107 17.74 -12.32 -14.90
CA PRO A 107 18.57 -11.75 -15.95
C PRO A 107 17.93 -12.08 -17.29
N ILE A 108 17.63 -11.07 -18.09
CA ILE A 108 17.03 -11.21 -19.41
C ILE A 108 18.03 -11.97 -20.28
N GLY A 109 17.82 -13.29 -20.47
CA GLY A 109 18.85 -14.13 -21.07
C GLY A 109 18.46 -15.58 -21.36
N SER A 110 17.33 -15.82 -22.04
CA SER A 110 17.15 -17.02 -22.88
C SER A 110 16.11 -16.80 -24.00
N SER A 111 16.17 -15.67 -24.70
CA SER A 111 15.70 -15.61 -26.09
C SER A 111 16.94 -15.42 -26.96
N SER A 112 17.40 -16.52 -27.54
CA SER A 112 18.51 -16.56 -28.49
C SER A 112 18.17 -15.76 -29.74
N THR A 113 18.71 -14.56 -29.85
CA THR A 113 18.98 -13.92 -31.15
C THR A 113 20.39 -13.36 -31.10
N ASN A 114 21.29 -14.10 -31.74
CA ASN A 114 22.66 -13.70 -32.00
C ASN A 114 22.65 -12.36 -32.75
N ILE A 115 23.17 -11.30 -32.14
CA ILE A 115 23.65 -10.14 -32.87
C ILE A 115 25.08 -9.91 -32.42
N SER A 116 25.97 -10.07 -33.40
CA SER A 116 27.41 -9.98 -33.33
C SER A 116 27.89 -8.65 -32.76
N GLU A 117 28.93 -8.76 -31.95
CA GLU A 117 29.76 -7.69 -31.40
C GLU A 117 30.18 -6.65 -32.47
N THR A 118 29.87 -5.38 -32.22
CA THR A 118 30.65 -4.25 -32.73
C THR A 118 30.99 -3.30 -31.58
N LYS A 119 32.26 -2.88 -31.57
CA LYS A 119 32.95 -2.09 -30.53
C LYS A 119 32.25 -0.78 -30.16
N PRO A 120 32.44 -0.28 -28.92
CA PRO A 120 31.88 0.98 -28.47
C PRO A 120 32.70 2.16 -29.00
N THR A 121 32.06 3.05 -29.74
CA THR A 121 32.49 4.44 -29.91
C THR A 121 31.71 5.31 -28.94
N THR A 122 32.47 6.09 -28.19
CA THR A 122 32.11 7.16 -27.25
C THR A 122 31.04 8.14 -27.75
N ILE A 123 30.22 8.66 -26.81
CA ILE A 123 29.60 10.00 -26.68
C ILE A 123 28.13 9.91 -26.20
N ASP A 124 27.86 10.51 -25.03
CA ASP A 124 26.59 11.03 -24.48
C ASP A 124 25.30 10.19 -24.58
N THR A 125 25.24 9.03 -23.91
CA THR A 125 23.99 8.23 -23.83
C THR A 125 23.59 7.73 -22.44
N ASP A 126 24.32 8.10 -21.38
CA ASP A 126 24.13 7.48 -20.07
C ASP A 126 22.82 7.90 -19.38
N ASN A 127 22.40 9.18 -19.47
CA ASN A 127 21.20 9.64 -18.75
C ASN A 127 19.87 9.08 -19.30
N LYS A 128 19.79 8.74 -20.60
CA LYS A 128 18.55 8.26 -21.24
C LYS A 128 18.34 6.75 -21.10
N LEU A 129 19.42 6.02 -20.81
CA LEU A 129 19.41 4.59 -20.55
C LEU A 129 19.11 4.30 -19.07
N LEU A 130 19.54 5.20 -18.19
CA LEU A 130 19.28 5.17 -16.75
C LEU A 130 17.80 5.36 -16.40
N GLU A 131 17.11 6.33 -17.02
CA GLU A 131 15.66 6.56 -16.82
C GLU A 131 14.84 5.31 -17.18
N LYS A 132 15.22 4.62 -18.27
CA LYS A 132 14.61 3.33 -18.67
C LYS A 132 14.86 2.19 -17.68
N ILE A 133 15.98 2.20 -16.96
CA ILE A 133 16.33 1.13 -16.01
C ILE A 133 15.61 1.34 -14.68
N THR A 134 15.52 2.58 -14.17
CA THR A 134 14.74 2.92 -12.97
C THR A 134 13.24 2.72 -13.19
N ASP A 135 12.73 3.09 -14.37
CA ASP A 135 11.33 2.81 -14.75
C ASP A 135 11.05 1.28 -14.78
N SER A 136 12.07 0.48 -15.06
CA SER A 136 11.94 -0.98 -15.10
C SER A 136 11.99 -1.65 -13.72
N THR A 137 12.78 -1.14 -12.75
CA THR A 137 12.84 -1.67 -11.37
C THR A 137 11.55 -1.38 -10.62
N GLU A 138 11.11 -0.13 -10.66
CA GLU A 138 9.89 0.30 -10.00
C GLU A 138 8.65 -0.46 -10.54
N ASN A 139 8.58 -0.68 -11.85
CA ASN A 139 7.50 -1.44 -12.46
C ASN A 139 7.46 -2.92 -11.99
N VAL A 140 8.61 -3.57 -11.84
CA VAL A 140 8.67 -4.96 -11.35
C VAL A 140 8.20 -5.05 -9.90
N THR A 141 8.68 -4.17 -9.04
CA THR A 141 8.29 -4.12 -7.62
C THR A 141 6.81 -3.82 -7.47
N ASN A 142 6.30 -2.81 -8.19
CA ASN A 142 4.89 -2.44 -8.17
C ASN A 142 4.01 -3.56 -8.73
N LYS A 143 4.44 -4.25 -9.79
CA LYS A 143 3.71 -5.40 -10.34
C LYS A 143 3.63 -6.56 -9.35
N PHE A 144 4.74 -6.90 -8.69
CA PHE A 144 4.72 -7.92 -7.63
C PHE A 144 3.80 -7.49 -6.49
N ARG A 145 3.96 -6.27 -5.99
CA ARG A 145 3.15 -5.72 -4.89
C ARG A 145 1.66 -5.76 -5.23
N ASN A 146 1.27 -5.35 -6.44
CA ASN A 146 -0.12 -5.41 -6.89
C ASN A 146 -0.66 -6.84 -6.92
N ARG A 147 0.14 -7.82 -7.32
CA ARG A 147 -0.24 -9.24 -7.29
C ARG A 147 -0.29 -9.80 -5.89
N PHE A 148 0.63 -9.40 -5.02
CA PHE A 148 0.68 -9.81 -3.62
C PHE A 148 -0.54 -9.29 -2.86
N GLU A 149 -0.87 -8.01 -3.03
CA GLU A 149 -2.06 -7.40 -2.44
C GLU A 149 -3.34 -8.02 -3.03
N ALA A 150 -3.40 -8.23 -4.35
CA ALA A 150 -4.53 -8.95 -4.96
C ALA A 150 -4.68 -10.38 -4.41
N PHE A 151 -3.57 -11.08 -4.15
CA PHE A 151 -3.59 -12.41 -3.54
C PHE A 151 -4.15 -12.36 -2.12
N LEU A 152 -3.72 -11.39 -1.29
CA LEU A 152 -4.27 -11.18 0.05
C LEU A 152 -5.76 -10.81 0.02
N HIS A 153 -6.20 -10.11 -1.02
CA HIS A 153 -7.60 -9.78 -1.24
C HIS A 153 -8.43 -10.97 -1.75
N GLN A 154 -7.88 -11.81 -2.63
CA GLN A 154 -8.60 -12.84 -3.39
C GLN A 154 -8.61 -14.24 -2.74
N GLU A 155 -7.73 -14.53 -1.76
CA GLU A 155 -7.70 -15.82 -1.03
C GLU A 155 -8.99 -16.17 -0.26
N ALA A 156 -10.05 -15.37 -0.38
CA ALA A 156 -11.39 -15.73 0.08
C ALA A 156 -12.42 -16.05 -1.01
N LEU A 157 -12.14 -15.78 -2.29
CA LEU A 157 -13.07 -16.00 -3.42
C LEU A 157 -12.78 -17.27 -4.25
N GLN A 158 -11.80 -18.09 -3.88
CA GLN A 158 -11.48 -19.33 -4.60
C GLN A 158 -11.39 -20.54 -3.67
N GLN A 159 -12.55 -20.98 -3.16
CA GLN A 159 -12.84 -22.40 -3.11
C GLN A 159 -13.41 -22.83 -4.46
N GLN A 160 -12.56 -23.01 -5.46
CA GLN A 160 -12.72 -23.95 -6.58
C GLN A 160 -11.56 -23.77 -7.57
N ASP A 161 -10.79 -24.84 -7.72
CA ASP A 161 -9.82 -25.12 -8.79
C ASP A 161 -8.76 -24.07 -9.13
N ILE A 162 -7.72 -23.99 -8.29
CA ILE A 162 -6.38 -23.63 -8.78
C ILE A 162 -5.47 -24.86 -8.65
N THR A 163 -4.98 -25.32 -9.80
CA THR A 163 -3.88 -26.28 -9.87
C THR A 163 -2.67 -25.74 -9.10
N PRO A 164 -2.03 -26.54 -8.24
CA PRO A 164 -0.94 -26.06 -7.40
C PRO A 164 0.18 -25.50 -8.28
N ILE A 165 0.59 -24.27 -7.99
CA ILE A 165 1.83 -23.72 -8.52
C ILE A 165 2.93 -24.68 -8.07
N LYS A 166 3.47 -25.47 -9.02
CA LYS A 166 4.73 -26.20 -8.81
C LYS A 166 5.83 -25.16 -8.66
N LEU A 167 6.08 -24.75 -7.42
CA LEU A 167 7.31 -24.09 -7.05
C LEU A 167 8.45 -25.08 -7.38
N PRO A 168 9.45 -24.71 -8.20
CA PRO A 168 10.59 -25.57 -8.41
C PRO A 168 11.25 -25.82 -7.06
N SER A 169 11.41 -27.10 -6.73
CA SER A 169 12.03 -27.58 -5.50
C SER A 169 13.46 -27.07 -5.42
N LEU A 170 13.67 -25.97 -4.71
CA LEU A 170 14.97 -25.53 -4.24
C LEU A 170 15.10 -25.94 -2.78
N THR A 171 16.07 -26.80 -2.57
CA THR A 171 16.45 -27.43 -1.31
C THR A 171 16.87 -26.40 -0.26
N THR A 172 16.28 -26.56 0.93
CA THR A 172 16.84 -26.31 2.28
C THR A 172 17.39 -24.91 2.59
N HIS A 173 16.61 -24.07 3.28
CA HIS A 173 16.70 -23.90 4.75
C HIS A 173 15.94 -22.65 5.28
N CYS A 174 15.06 -22.02 4.49
CA CYS A 174 14.11 -21.05 5.02
C CYS A 174 12.89 -21.76 5.62
N GLN A 175 12.61 -21.58 6.91
CA GLN A 175 11.31 -21.96 7.44
C GLN A 175 10.25 -21.20 6.63
N PRO A 176 9.28 -21.89 5.99
CA PRO A 176 8.16 -21.19 5.40
C PRO A 176 7.47 -20.41 6.51
N LEU A 177 7.07 -19.16 6.22
CA LEU A 177 6.08 -18.46 7.01
C LEU A 177 4.84 -19.36 7.05
N LEU A 178 4.76 -20.21 8.08
CA LEU A 178 3.59 -21.00 8.40
C LEU A 178 2.56 -19.99 8.90
N ILE A 179 1.81 -19.43 7.96
CA ILE A 179 0.54 -18.82 8.26
C ILE A 179 -0.31 -19.98 8.77
N ASN A 180 -0.49 -20.05 10.10
CA ASN A 180 -1.31 -21.07 10.74
C ASN A 180 -2.70 -21.00 10.12
N LYS A 181 -2.98 -21.97 9.25
CA LYS A 181 -4.12 -22.00 8.35
C LYS A 181 -5.46 -22.28 9.06
N SER A 182 -5.47 -22.31 10.38
CA SER A 182 -6.51 -23.03 11.10
C SER A 182 -7.67 -22.19 11.64
N ASN A 183 -7.74 -20.86 11.49
CA ASN A 183 -8.94 -20.10 11.95
C ASN A 183 -9.17 -18.67 11.38
N LEU A 184 -8.47 -18.19 10.34
CA LEU A 184 -8.38 -16.73 10.08
C LEU A 184 -8.79 -16.20 8.69
N LEU A 185 -9.57 -16.93 7.89
CA LEU A 185 -10.08 -16.37 6.63
C LEU A 185 -11.60 -16.40 6.67
N SER A 186 -12.21 -15.23 6.91
CA SER A 186 -13.59 -14.97 6.51
C SER A 186 -13.71 -15.19 4.99
N GLU A 187 -14.90 -15.55 4.51
CA GLU A 187 -15.24 -15.63 3.08
C GLU A 187 -15.01 -14.29 2.31
N ASP A 188 -14.61 -13.23 3.02
CA ASP A 188 -14.41 -11.86 2.53
C ASP A 188 -12.95 -11.39 2.38
N GLY A 189 -11.95 -12.21 2.69
CA GLY A 189 -10.52 -11.89 2.46
C GLY A 189 -9.92 -10.98 3.53
N PHE A 190 -8.66 -10.56 3.35
CA PHE A 190 -8.02 -9.62 4.27
C PHE A 190 -8.44 -8.18 3.93
N PRO A 191 -9.07 -7.43 4.87
CA PRO A 191 -9.41 -6.04 4.63
C PRO A 191 -8.13 -5.22 4.51
N MET A 192 -7.96 -4.53 3.38
CA MET A 192 -6.80 -3.69 3.09
C MET A 192 -7.21 -2.24 2.96
N VAL A 193 -6.34 -1.34 3.39
CA VAL A 193 -6.47 0.11 3.19
C VAL A 193 -5.13 0.65 2.71
N CYS A 194 -5.17 1.50 1.69
CA CYS A 194 -4.02 2.26 1.25
C CYS A 194 -4.03 3.65 1.88
N THR A 195 -2.87 4.19 2.24
CA THR A 195 -2.75 5.53 2.80
C THR A 195 -1.85 6.38 1.92
N LEU A 196 -2.39 7.47 1.38
CA LEU A 196 -1.66 8.42 0.56
C LEU A 196 -1.33 9.66 1.40
N VAL A 197 -0.07 9.79 1.81
CA VAL A 197 0.41 10.96 2.56
C VAL A 197 0.97 12.02 1.62
N HIS A 198 1.73 11.62 0.61
CA HIS A 198 2.38 12.49 -0.37
C HIS A 198 2.60 11.65 -1.63
N GLY A 199 3.06 12.22 -2.74
CA GLY A 199 3.38 11.38 -3.91
C GLY A 199 3.96 12.11 -5.10
N THR A 200 4.66 11.34 -5.93
CA THR A 200 5.10 11.74 -7.26
C THR A 200 4.01 11.39 -8.29
N PRO A 201 4.18 11.74 -9.57
CA PRO A 201 3.20 11.35 -10.58
C PRO A 201 3.01 9.84 -10.74
N GLU A 202 4.06 9.05 -10.49
CA GLU A 202 4.01 7.57 -10.47
C GLU A 202 3.13 7.05 -9.31
N THR A 203 3.07 7.81 -8.20
CA THR A 203 2.18 7.50 -7.09
C THR A 203 0.70 7.64 -7.50
N ILE A 204 0.37 8.58 -8.38
CA ILE A 204 -0.99 8.75 -8.90
C ILE A 204 -1.41 7.53 -9.73
N GLU A 205 -0.52 7.01 -10.58
CA GLU A 205 -0.78 5.76 -11.31
C GLU A 205 -1.01 4.59 -10.34
N LEU A 206 -0.21 4.50 -9.28
CA LEU A 206 -0.38 3.46 -8.25
C LEU A 206 -1.74 3.56 -7.57
N VAL A 207 -2.17 4.75 -7.16
CA VAL A 207 -3.49 5.02 -6.56
C VAL A 207 -4.60 4.58 -7.50
N TYR A 208 -4.52 4.94 -8.79
CA TYR A 208 -5.48 4.50 -9.79
C TYR A 208 -5.60 2.96 -9.82
N ARG A 209 -4.48 2.25 -9.82
CA ARG A 209 -4.47 0.78 -9.77
C ARG A 209 -5.09 0.23 -8.48
N LYS A 210 -4.92 0.89 -7.32
CA LYS A 210 -5.55 0.47 -6.06
C LYS A 210 -7.07 0.63 -6.08
N ILE A 211 -7.57 1.70 -6.69
CA ILE A 211 -9.02 1.88 -6.87
C ILE A 211 -9.60 0.81 -7.80
N GLN A 212 -8.89 0.44 -8.87
CA GLN A 212 -9.31 -0.69 -9.74
C GLN A 212 -9.38 -2.02 -8.99
N GLN A 213 -8.56 -2.19 -7.95
CA GLN A 213 -8.56 -3.37 -7.08
C GLN A 213 -9.60 -3.28 -5.96
N GLU A 214 -10.46 -2.25 -5.96
CA GLU A 214 -11.48 -1.97 -4.93
C GLU A 214 -10.87 -1.79 -3.53
N ILE A 215 -9.62 -1.33 -3.44
CA ILE A 215 -8.92 -1.06 -2.17
C ILE A 215 -9.22 0.39 -1.74
N PRO A 216 -9.85 0.62 -0.58
CA PRO A 216 -10.07 1.95 -0.05
C PRO A 216 -8.77 2.71 0.21
N ILE A 217 -8.76 4.00 -0.09
CA ILE A 217 -7.61 4.89 0.04
C ILE A 217 -7.96 6.05 0.97
N VAL A 218 -7.13 6.24 2.00
CA VAL A 218 -7.19 7.40 2.88
C VAL A 218 -6.11 8.39 2.45
N VAL A 219 -6.54 9.57 1.97
CA VAL A 219 -5.69 10.64 1.47
C VAL A 219 -5.52 11.71 2.54
N PHE A 220 -4.28 12.08 2.85
CA PHE A 220 -3.97 13.20 3.74
C PHE A 220 -3.93 14.48 2.92
N LYS A 221 -4.98 15.30 3.04
CA LYS A 221 -5.08 16.61 2.40
C LYS A 221 -4.28 17.63 3.21
N GLY A 222 -3.63 18.57 2.52
CA GLY A 222 -2.79 19.62 3.06
C GLY A 222 -1.31 19.27 3.09
N THR A 223 -0.92 18.13 2.51
CA THR A 223 0.47 17.65 2.47
C THR A 223 1.18 17.99 1.15
N GLY A 224 0.47 18.45 0.12
CA GLY A 224 1.00 18.81 -1.20
C GLY A 224 1.04 17.68 -2.23
N LEU A 225 1.51 18.03 -3.43
CA LEU A 225 1.73 17.13 -4.57
C LEU A 225 0.51 16.25 -4.91
N ALA A 226 0.70 14.94 -5.09
CA ALA A 226 -0.32 14.00 -5.56
C ALA A 226 -1.54 13.94 -4.63
N ALA A 227 -1.35 14.07 -3.32
CA ALA A 227 -2.43 14.00 -2.35
C ALA A 227 -3.40 15.18 -2.51
N ASP A 228 -2.86 16.39 -2.59
CA ASP A 228 -3.66 17.60 -2.76
C ASP A 228 -4.24 17.73 -4.15
N LEU A 229 -3.55 17.25 -5.19
CA LEU A 229 -4.08 17.20 -6.54
C LEU A 229 -5.33 16.30 -6.63
N ILE A 230 -5.29 15.12 -6.01
CA ILE A 230 -6.44 14.20 -5.96
C ILE A 230 -7.56 14.78 -5.09
N ALA A 231 -7.22 15.38 -3.95
CA ALA A 231 -8.20 16.01 -3.08
C ALA A 231 -8.93 17.18 -3.76
N PHE A 232 -8.18 18.06 -4.43
CA PHE A 232 -8.73 19.14 -5.24
C PHE A 232 -9.68 18.62 -6.31
N ALA A 233 -9.25 17.62 -7.09
CA ALA A 233 -10.08 17.03 -8.14
C ALA A 233 -11.39 16.41 -7.60
N TYR A 234 -11.31 15.73 -6.45
CA TYR A 234 -12.46 15.11 -5.81
C TYR A 234 -13.47 16.13 -5.28
N GLU A 235 -12.98 17.19 -4.62
CA GLU A 235 -13.81 18.26 -4.09
C GLU A 235 -14.51 19.06 -5.19
N GLU A 236 -13.80 19.33 -6.29
CA GLU A 236 -14.34 20.05 -7.45
C GLU A 236 -15.51 19.29 -8.09
N ILE A 237 -15.37 17.96 -8.26
CA ILE A 237 -16.43 17.11 -8.83
C ILE A 237 -17.64 17.02 -7.88
N ASN A 238 -17.39 16.83 -6.58
CA ASN A 238 -18.47 16.63 -5.61
C ASN A 238 -19.19 17.92 -5.20
N THR A 239 -18.50 19.06 -5.22
CA THR A 239 -19.08 20.35 -4.84
C THR A 239 -19.90 20.96 -5.97
N LYS A 240 -19.48 20.78 -7.23
CA LYS A 240 -20.08 21.51 -8.36
C LYS A 240 -21.28 20.82 -9.02
N ASN A 241 -21.44 19.50 -8.88
CA ASN A 241 -22.67 18.72 -9.15
C ASN A 241 -23.42 19.12 -10.44
N LYS A 242 -22.73 19.60 -11.49
CA LYS A 242 -23.33 20.10 -12.74
C LYS A 242 -22.76 19.32 -13.93
N LYS A 243 -23.45 18.20 -14.19
CA LYS A 243 -23.33 17.22 -15.29
C LYS A 243 -23.12 17.74 -16.73
N ILE A 244 -23.01 19.05 -16.98
CA ILE A 244 -23.13 19.62 -18.33
C ILE A 244 -21.89 20.41 -18.78
N PHE A 245 -20.96 20.80 -17.89
CA PHE A 245 -19.79 21.64 -18.29
C PHE A 245 -18.42 21.30 -17.63
N GLU A 246 -18.29 20.21 -16.87
CA GLU A 246 -17.20 20.08 -15.88
C GLU A 246 -15.93 19.35 -16.34
N ASP A 247 -15.99 18.46 -17.34
CA ASP A 247 -14.82 17.66 -17.73
C ASP A 247 -13.71 18.53 -18.37
N ASP A 248 -14.06 19.57 -19.13
CA ASP A 248 -13.06 20.40 -19.82
C ASP A 248 -12.49 21.50 -18.91
N TYR A 249 -13.30 22.06 -18.01
CA TYR A 249 -12.80 22.98 -16.98
C TYR A 249 -11.81 22.29 -16.05
N LEU A 250 -12.19 21.13 -15.51
CA LEU A 250 -11.34 20.39 -14.60
C LEU A 250 -10.04 19.95 -15.28
N LYS A 251 -10.09 19.55 -16.56
CA LYS A 251 -8.86 19.25 -17.32
C LYS A 251 -7.91 20.44 -17.40
N VAL A 252 -8.43 21.66 -17.61
CA VAL A 252 -7.61 22.87 -17.70
C VAL A 252 -6.98 23.17 -16.34
N GLU A 253 -7.76 23.17 -15.26
CA GLU A 253 -7.23 23.42 -13.91
C GLU A 253 -6.24 22.34 -13.47
N LEU A 254 -6.55 21.05 -13.69
CA LEU A 254 -5.60 19.97 -13.39
C LEU A 254 -4.31 20.09 -14.19
N THR A 255 -4.39 20.53 -15.45
CA THR A 255 -3.18 20.77 -16.25
C THR A 255 -2.34 21.89 -15.65
N ARG A 256 -2.98 22.95 -15.14
CA ARG A 256 -2.29 24.05 -14.44
C ARG A 256 -1.66 23.56 -13.14
N CYS A 257 -2.43 22.93 -12.26
CA CYS A 257 -1.96 22.37 -11.00
C CYS A 257 -0.81 21.36 -11.20
N LEU A 258 -0.88 20.51 -12.23
CA LEU A 258 0.20 19.56 -12.54
C LEU A 258 1.51 20.26 -12.91
N VAL A 259 1.46 21.37 -13.64
CA VAL A 259 2.68 22.12 -14.01
C VAL A 259 3.22 22.92 -12.81
N ASP A 260 2.33 23.41 -11.94
CA ASP A 260 2.70 24.13 -10.73
C ASP A 260 3.37 23.20 -9.70
N GLU A 261 2.82 22.00 -9.48
CA GLU A 261 3.32 21.01 -8.50
C GLU A 261 4.49 20.17 -9.06
N TYR A 262 4.52 19.90 -10.37
CA TYR A 262 5.53 19.07 -11.04
C TYR A 262 6.13 19.79 -12.27
N PRO A 263 7.10 20.70 -12.07
CA PRO A 263 7.72 21.47 -13.15
C PRO A 263 8.33 20.62 -14.27
N GLU A 264 8.78 19.41 -13.97
CA GLU A 264 9.32 18.43 -14.92
C GLU A 264 8.31 17.99 -15.99
N LEU A 265 7.01 18.13 -15.73
CA LEU A 265 5.94 17.77 -16.66
C LEU A 265 5.55 18.90 -17.62
N LYS A 266 6.21 20.06 -17.53
CA LYS A 266 5.93 21.21 -18.40
C LYS A 266 6.21 20.89 -19.87
N ASP A 267 7.33 20.24 -20.13
CA ASP A 267 7.79 19.92 -21.48
C ASP A 267 7.24 18.57 -22.00
N ASN A 268 6.84 17.67 -21.10
CA ASN A 268 6.31 16.35 -21.45
C ASN A 268 4.77 16.34 -21.48
N ASN A 269 4.20 16.88 -22.56
CA ASN A 269 2.74 16.94 -22.75
C ASN A 269 2.06 15.55 -22.71
N LEU A 270 2.74 14.50 -23.16
CA LEU A 270 2.18 13.14 -23.18
C LEU A 270 2.03 12.60 -21.76
N LYS A 271 3.12 12.60 -20.97
CA LYS A 271 3.11 12.14 -19.57
C LYS A 271 2.13 12.98 -18.73
N ARG A 272 2.11 14.30 -18.92
CA ARG A 272 1.15 15.19 -18.25
C ARG A 272 -0.31 14.85 -18.54
N ASN A 273 -0.65 14.61 -19.81
CA ASN A 273 -2.01 14.22 -20.20
C ASN A 273 -2.40 12.86 -19.62
N GLU A 274 -1.46 11.92 -19.57
CA GLU A 274 -1.67 10.59 -18.98
C GLU A 274 -1.97 10.68 -17.48
N ILE A 275 -1.14 11.39 -16.72
CA ILE A 275 -1.33 11.59 -15.27
C ILE A 275 -2.65 12.30 -14.99
N ARG A 276 -2.98 13.34 -15.76
CA ARG A 276 -4.27 14.03 -15.66
C ARG A 276 -5.43 13.06 -15.86
N ASN A 277 -5.33 12.19 -16.87
CA ASN A 277 -6.37 11.19 -17.12
C ASN A 277 -6.48 10.19 -15.96
N TYR A 278 -5.36 9.79 -15.34
CA TYR A 278 -5.42 8.96 -14.12
C TYR A 278 -6.15 9.67 -12.97
N VAL A 279 -5.86 10.95 -12.70
CA VAL A 279 -6.59 11.72 -11.66
C VAL A 279 -8.08 11.78 -11.96
N MET A 280 -8.46 12.07 -13.20
CA MET A 280 -9.86 12.09 -13.62
C MET A 280 -10.54 10.74 -13.42
N SER A 281 -9.87 9.65 -13.79
CA SER A 281 -10.40 8.30 -13.59
C SER A 281 -10.51 7.94 -12.11
N ILE A 282 -9.50 8.28 -11.30
CA ILE A 282 -9.52 8.09 -9.83
C ILE A 282 -10.77 8.69 -9.22
N VAL A 283 -11.08 9.95 -9.53
CA VAL A 283 -12.23 10.64 -8.93
C VAL A 283 -13.56 10.08 -9.46
N LYS A 284 -13.66 9.80 -10.77
CA LYS A 284 -14.85 9.16 -11.35
C LYS A 284 -15.15 7.79 -10.75
N GLU A 285 -14.09 7.09 -10.35
CA GLU A 285 -14.16 5.75 -9.80
C GLU A 285 -14.19 5.69 -8.28
N ALA A 286 -13.99 6.83 -7.61
CA ALA A 286 -13.99 6.94 -6.16
C ALA A 286 -15.35 6.59 -5.55
N ASP A 287 -16.44 6.95 -6.23
CA ASP A 287 -17.82 6.70 -5.79
C ASP A 287 -18.53 5.80 -6.83
N LYS A 288 -18.48 4.47 -6.64
CA LYS A 288 -19.11 3.48 -7.54
C LYS A 288 -20.14 2.64 -6.80
N GLU A 289 -21.33 2.48 -7.38
CA GLU A 289 -22.35 1.54 -6.89
C GLU A 289 -22.73 1.74 -5.40
N GLY A 290 -22.66 2.98 -4.92
CA GLY A 290 -22.91 3.31 -3.50
C GLY A 290 -21.74 3.02 -2.56
N ARG A 291 -20.59 2.57 -3.08
CA ARG A 291 -19.33 2.39 -2.35
C ARG A 291 -18.45 3.62 -2.53
N LYS A 292 -17.72 3.98 -1.47
CA LYS A 292 -16.71 5.05 -1.51
C LYS A 292 -15.33 4.48 -1.23
N PHE A 293 -14.42 4.68 -2.18
CA PHE A 293 -13.03 4.23 -2.10
C PHE A 293 -12.05 5.35 -1.75
N LEU A 294 -12.48 6.62 -1.75
CA LEU A 294 -11.66 7.74 -1.29
C LEU A 294 -12.21 8.32 0.00
N SER A 295 -11.31 8.52 0.97
CA SER A 295 -11.58 9.24 2.22
C SER A 295 -10.46 10.25 2.45
N PHE A 296 -10.81 11.44 2.95
CA PHE A 296 -9.86 12.54 3.13
C PHE A 296 -9.66 12.87 4.60
N VAL A 297 -8.41 13.10 4.98
CA VAL A 297 -7.99 13.60 6.30
C VAL A 297 -7.32 14.94 6.07
N ASP A 298 -7.98 16.03 6.46
CA ASP A 298 -7.44 17.38 6.32
C ASP A 298 -6.47 17.70 7.46
N VAL A 299 -5.17 17.75 7.17
CA VAL A 299 -4.10 18.01 8.15
C VAL A 299 -4.15 19.44 8.68
N ASN A 300 -4.65 20.39 7.89
CA ASN A 300 -4.60 21.83 8.21
C ASN A 300 -5.80 22.30 9.02
N ASN A 301 -6.98 21.71 8.82
CA ASN A 301 -8.21 22.09 9.51
C ASN A 301 -8.57 21.21 10.73
N THR A 302 -7.93 20.05 10.91
CA THR A 302 -8.28 19.13 12.03
C THR A 302 -7.46 19.40 13.30
N ILE A 303 -7.86 20.43 14.07
CA ILE A 303 -7.28 20.76 15.39
C ILE A 303 -7.55 19.67 16.45
N PRO A 304 -8.53 18.75 16.30
CA PRO A 304 -8.45 17.39 16.83
C PRO A 304 -8.29 16.42 15.65
N SER A 305 -7.16 15.74 15.46
CA SER A 305 -6.76 14.57 16.25
C SER A 305 -6.37 13.48 15.24
N LEU A 306 -5.12 13.48 14.77
CA LEU A 306 -4.51 12.29 14.17
C LEU A 306 -4.66 11.04 15.08
N ASN A 307 -4.97 11.22 16.38
CA ASN A 307 -5.32 10.13 17.30
C ASN A 307 -6.55 9.34 16.80
N ASP A 308 -7.46 9.97 16.06
CA ASP A 308 -8.65 9.35 15.48
C ASP A 308 -8.40 8.71 14.11
N PHE A 309 -7.15 8.64 13.64
CA PHE A 309 -6.82 8.03 12.36
C PHE A 309 -7.36 6.59 12.20
N HIS A 310 -7.41 5.83 13.30
CA HIS A 310 -8.02 4.50 13.31
C HIS A 310 -9.51 4.52 12.91
N LYS A 311 -10.25 5.58 13.23
CA LYS A 311 -11.66 5.75 12.80
C LYS A 311 -11.75 6.01 11.30
N PHE A 312 -10.81 6.77 10.73
CA PHE A 312 -10.76 7.00 9.28
C PHE A 312 -10.48 5.71 8.52
N ILE A 313 -9.55 4.87 8.99
CA ILE A 313 -9.30 3.55 8.41
C ILE A 313 -10.58 2.70 8.44
N LEU A 314 -11.23 2.61 9.61
CA LEU A 314 -12.46 1.82 9.75
C LEU A 314 -13.60 2.36 8.89
N SER A 315 -13.76 3.67 8.83
CA SER A 315 -14.76 4.33 7.99
C SER A 315 -14.50 4.04 6.51
N ALA A 316 -13.26 4.11 6.05
CA ALA A 316 -12.90 3.80 4.66
C ALA A 316 -13.20 2.34 4.31
N LEU A 317 -12.90 1.40 5.20
CA LEU A 317 -13.25 -0.02 5.02
C LEU A 317 -14.76 -0.23 4.92
N LEU A 318 -15.52 0.37 5.84
CA LEU A 318 -16.98 0.22 5.87
C LEU A 318 -17.66 0.88 4.66
N GLN A 319 -17.15 2.02 4.20
CA GLN A 319 -17.67 2.71 3.02
C GLN A 319 -17.29 2.01 1.71
N GLY A 320 -16.15 1.31 1.68
CA GLY A 320 -15.73 0.49 0.54
C GLY A 320 -16.52 -0.82 0.42
N GLN A 321 -17.13 -1.28 1.51
CA GLN A 321 -18.00 -2.47 1.47
C GLN A 321 -19.35 -2.13 0.83
N LYS A 322 -19.86 -3.07 0.02
CA LYS A 322 -21.21 -2.95 -0.54
C LYS A 322 -22.19 -2.99 0.62
N THR A 323 -22.95 -1.91 0.80
CA THR A 323 -24.10 -1.96 1.70
C THR A 323 -25.04 -3.03 1.15
N VAL A 324 -25.37 -4.01 1.98
CA VAL A 324 -26.47 -4.93 1.69
C VAL A 324 -27.72 -4.08 1.75
N THR A 325 -28.06 -3.43 0.64
CA THR A 325 -29.32 -2.69 0.49
C THR A 325 -30.46 -3.71 0.51
N ASP A 326 -31.11 -3.82 1.67
CA ASP A 326 -32.55 -3.98 1.98
C ASP A 326 -33.53 -4.76 1.07
N ASP A 327 -33.12 -5.46 0.02
CA ASP A 327 -34.03 -6.25 -0.84
C ASP A 327 -34.27 -7.68 -0.34
N LYS A 328 -33.52 -8.14 0.69
CA LYS A 328 -33.70 -9.48 1.30
C LYS A 328 -34.18 -9.47 2.75
N VAL A 329 -34.33 -8.29 3.39
CA VAL A 329 -34.75 -8.20 4.80
C VAL A 329 -36.28 -8.11 4.97
N ASN A 330 -37.04 -7.89 3.89
CA ASN A 330 -38.48 -7.62 3.99
C ASN A 330 -39.41 -8.85 3.94
N VAL A 331 -38.88 -10.09 4.05
CA VAL A 331 -39.74 -11.30 4.13
C VAL A 331 -39.49 -12.13 5.40
N GLU A 332 -38.30 -12.11 6.01
CA GLU A 332 -38.02 -12.99 7.18
C GLU A 332 -37.91 -12.28 8.54
N SER A 333 -37.99 -10.94 8.58
CA SER A 333 -37.79 -10.15 9.80
C SER A 333 -39.04 -9.92 10.65
N LYS A 334 -40.25 -10.23 10.15
CA LYS A 334 -41.50 -10.02 10.93
C LYS A 334 -41.96 -11.22 11.75
N GLU A 335 -41.62 -12.46 11.39
CA GLU A 335 -42.02 -13.64 12.17
C GLU A 335 -41.00 -14.05 13.24
N ASN A 336 -39.71 -13.81 13.02
CA ASN A 336 -38.66 -14.26 13.94
C ASN A 336 -38.42 -13.35 15.17
N ILE A 337 -38.96 -12.13 15.18
CA ILE A 337 -38.83 -11.19 16.31
C ILE A 337 -39.90 -11.48 17.38
N SER A 338 -41.07 -12.01 17.01
CA SER A 338 -42.15 -12.35 17.95
C SER A 338 -41.82 -13.57 18.83
N LEU A 339 -41.18 -14.60 18.24
CA LEU A 339 -40.85 -15.85 18.96
C LEU A 339 -39.66 -15.71 19.91
N LYS A 340 -38.65 -14.89 19.57
CA LYS A 340 -37.44 -14.75 20.42
C LYS A 340 -37.62 -13.84 21.64
N GLN A 341 -38.66 -13.00 21.67
CA GLN A 341 -38.99 -12.18 22.86
C GLN A 341 -39.79 -12.96 23.92
N SER A 342 -40.58 -13.97 23.51
CA SER A 342 -41.30 -14.86 24.43
C SER A 342 -40.36 -15.75 25.25
N ASP A 343 -39.31 -16.31 24.64
CA ASP A 343 -38.44 -17.29 25.29
C ASP A 343 -37.41 -16.68 26.23
N LYS A 344 -37.11 -15.38 26.09
CA LYS A 344 -36.19 -14.66 26.98
C LYS A 344 -36.85 -14.19 28.28
N LEU A 345 -38.17 -14.01 28.29
CA LEU A 345 -38.94 -13.64 29.48
C LEU A 345 -39.32 -14.83 30.37
N LYS A 346 -39.26 -16.07 29.87
CA LYS A 346 -39.50 -17.29 30.66
C LYS A 346 -38.26 -17.84 31.39
N ARG A 347 -37.08 -17.24 31.18
CA ARG A 347 -35.82 -17.62 31.87
C ARG A 347 -35.40 -16.65 32.98
N ILE A 348 -36.24 -15.67 33.32
CA ILE A 348 -35.99 -14.70 34.41
C ILE A 348 -37.21 -14.65 35.38
N ALA A 349 -38.03 -15.70 35.43
CA ALA A 349 -39.09 -15.87 36.43
C ALA A 349 -38.90 -17.20 37.18
#